data_AF-A0A9C8AEN1-F1
#
_entry.id   AF-A0A9C8AEN1-F1
#
_cell.length_a   1.000
_cell.length_b   1.000
_cell.length_c   1.000
_cell.angle_alpha   90.00
_cell.angle_beta   90.00
_cell.angle_gamma   90.00
#
_symmetry.space_group_name_H-M   'P 1'
#
loop_
_entity.id
_entity.type
_entity.pdbx_description
1 polymer ?
#
loop_
_entity_poly.entity_id
_entity_poly.type
_entity_poly.pdbx_seq_one_letter_code
_entity_poly.pdbx_strand_id
1 'polypeptide(L)'
;FEGGDYLTEGIQRLIQVATDYPNTPHATYANQALGTRLVDDFANFVENRLRPEDPAGAIPFLEKAKQNPVGFYDILHTHLSLYRAHTKLNNTVEAKSTIKDLVQTVSTQFEEFSPILEDILEKKGIEIAQTSCLLYAVHDKGKKENQFFSVNLAEEDFEVKPLGLVHHRHDFSLAAADFDGDGEDEIALAAKQGAHTVTLYELDGTEIRSFPVSASGIEVAAGDINGNGTPEIIVASRASNSNSVFVYTAEGAAVDSIAMFDKNTRMSPTVGDIDGDKRADMIAGRLLKADQVAVYNSANQARRHFSVFQSISPPGKKPDLSAKANGITYGVRVAADDFDGDGKAEIVAAMASKGSQVEVYSNDGTLLKAFTAFDSQDGVVLAVDNVMNDGQPEIIVGEAKGTRIRGFNLSGEQVFEFQAVASGTVSSLATFRCE
;
A
#
# COMPACT_ATOMS: atom_id res chain seq x y z
N PHE A 1 -9.32 -22.73 -44.91
CA PHE A 1 -8.87 -22.62 -43.52
C PHE A 1 -8.46 -24.01 -43.07
N GLU A 2 -7.30 -24.45 -43.54
CA GLU A 2 -6.47 -25.55 -43.00
C GLU A 2 -5.03 -24.99 -43.14
N GLY A 3 -4.24 -24.99 -42.06
CA GLY A 3 -3.15 -24.03 -41.79
C GLY A 3 -1.93 -23.97 -42.72
N GLY A 4 -1.13 -22.91 -42.55
CA GLY A 4 0.07 -22.56 -43.35
C GLY A 4 -0.10 -21.26 -44.16
N ASP A 5 0.98 -20.82 -44.86
CA ASP A 5 1.20 -19.52 -45.56
C ASP A 5 -0.01 -18.89 -46.29
N TYR A 6 -1.00 -19.67 -46.70
CA TYR A 6 -2.24 -19.20 -47.32
C TYR A 6 -3.13 -18.34 -46.42
N LEU A 7 -3.03 -18.51 -45.09
CA LEU A 7 -3.79 -17.70 -44.14
C LEU A 7 -3.24 -16.27 -44.08
N THR A 8 -1.91 -16.15 -44.08
CA THR A 8 -1.18 -14.87 -44.08
C THR A 8 -1.41 -14.10 -45.37
N GLU A 9 -1.38 -14.77 -46.54
CA GLU A 9 -1.72 -14.14 -47.83
C GLU A 9 -3.20 -13.70 -47.90
N GLY A 10 -4.12 -14.48 -47.30
CA GLY A 10 -5.54 -14.14 -47.24
C GLY A 10 -5.81 -12.87 -46.45
N ILE A 11 -5.20 -12.75 -45.27
CA ILE A 11 -5.30 -11.57 -44.40
C ILE A 11 -4.69 -10.33 -45.09
N GLN A 12 -3.52 -10.48 -45.72
CA GLN A 12 -2.88 -9.39 -46.47
C GLN A 12 -3.74 -8.89 -47.64
N ARG A 13 -4.40 -9.79 -48.38
CA ARG A 13 -5.30 -9.40 -49.48
C ARG A 13 -6.56 -8.68 -48.99
N LEU A 14 -7.11 -9.10 -47.85
CA LEU A 14 -8.25 -8.42 -47.23
C LEU A 14 -7.88 -7.00 -46.76
N ILE A 15 -6.69 -6.84 -46.17
CA ILE A 15 -6.16 -5.53 -45.77
C ILE A 15 -5.99 -4.64 -47.00
N GLN A 16 -5.44 -5.17 -48.08
CA GLN A 16 -5.23 -4.43 -49.32
C GLN A 16 -6.54 -3.97 -49.97
N VAL A 17 -7.58 -4.81 -50.00
CA VAL A 17 -8.91 -4.44 -50.52
C VAL A 17 -9.57 -3.34 -49.65
N ALA A 18 -9.40 -3.40 -48.33
CA ALA A 18 -9.91 -2.38 -47.41
C ALA A 18 -9.18 -1.03 -47.56
N THR A 19 -7.88 -1.06 -47.87
CA THR A 19 -7.03 0.13 -48.06
C THR A 19 -7.20 0.77 -49.43
N ASP A 20 -7.23 -0.02 -50.51
CA ASP A 20 -7.24 0.50 -51.88
C ASP A 20 -8.65 0.94 -52.34
N TYR A 21 -9.71 0.42 -51.73
CA TYR A 21 -11.12 0.66 -52.15
C TYR A 21 -12.09 0.96 -50.99
N PRO A 22 -11.82 1.96 -50.13
CA PRO A 22 -12.44 2.12 -48.80
C PRO A 22 -13.95 2.39 -48.77
N ASN A 23 -14.56 2.87 -49.87
CA ASN A 23 -15.98 3.24 -49.94
C ASN A 23 -16.85 2.23 -50.69
N THR A 24 -16.45 0.96 -50.75
CA THR A 24 -17.16 -0.09 -51.48
C THR A 24 -17.78 -1.13 -50.53
N PRO A 25 -18.86 -1.82 -50.92
CA PRO A 25 -19.42 -2.93 -50.13
C PRO A 25 -18.41 -4.05 -49.84
N HIS A 26 -17.42 -4.21 -50.73
CA HIS A 26 -16.31 -5.15 -50.54
C HIS A 26 -15.36 -4.70 -49.42
N ALA A 27 -15.06 -3.41 -49.32
CA ALA A 27 -14.31 -2.87 -48.17
C ALA A 27 -15.11 -2.91 -46.88
N THR A 28 -16.44 -2.78 -46.91
CA THR A 28 -17.30 -3.01 -45.73
C THR A 28 -17.27 -4.48 -45.30
N TYR A 29 -17.35 -5.43 -46.25
CA TYR A 29 -17.24 -6.86 -45.97
C TYR A 29 -15.84 -7.25 -45.48
N ALA A 30 -14.79 -6.70 -46.10
CA ALA A 30 -13.40 -6.91 -45.68
C ALA A 30 -13.14 -6.31 -44.29
N ASN A 31 -13.64 -5.10 -44.01
CA ASN A 31 -13.60 -4.52 -42.67
C ASN A 31 -14.54 -5.22 -41.69
N GLN A 32 -15.55 -6.01 -42.09
CA GLN A 32 -16.31 -6.87 -41.16
C GLN A 32 -15.54 -8.15 -40.85
N ALA A 33 -14.97 -8.79 -41.87
CA ALA A 33 -14.13 -9.98 -41.72
C ALA A 33 -12.87 -9.67 -40.88
N LEU A 34 -12.18 -8.56 -41.19
CA LEU A 34 -11.01 -8.09 -40.45
C LEU A 34 -11.36 -7.33 -39.16
N GLY A 35 -12.65 -7.15 -38.80
CA GLY A 35 -13.09 -5.90 -38.15
C GLY A 35 -14.52 -5.72 -37.62
N THR A 36 -15.22 -6.67 -36.99
CA THR A 36 -14.83 -7.50 -35.82
C THR A 36 -13.32 -7.69 -35.65
N ARG A 37 -12.61 -6.62 -35.26
CA ARG A 37 -11.16 -6.41 -35.51
C ARG A 37 -10.21 -7.19 -34.60
N LEU A 38 -10.79 -8.21 -33.99
CA LEU A 38 -10.45 -8.92 -32.77
C LEU A 38 -10.69 -10.43 -32.92
N VAL A 39 -11.18 -10.92 -34.07
CA VAL A 39 -11.69 -12.29 -34.23
C VAL A 39 -10.75 -13.22 -35.00
N ASP A 40 -9.85 -12.72 -35.85
CA ASP A 40 -8.97 -13.59 -36.67
C ASP A 40 -7.60 -13.87 -36.04
N ASP A 41 -7.08 -13.01 -35.15
CA ASP A 41 -5.96 -13.39 -34.27
C ASP A 41 -6.42 -14.36 -33.15
N PHE A 42 -7.73 -14.36 -32.87
CA PHE A 42 -8.44 -15.17 -31.88
C PHE A 42 -8.61 -16.64 -32.31
N ALA A 43 -8.49 -16.97 -33.60
CA ALA A 43 -8.75 -18.33 -34.12
C ALA A 43 -7.48 -19.23 -34.12
N ASN A 44 -6.28 -18.67 -34.30
CA ASN A 44 -5.04 -19.48 -34.38
C ASN A 44 -4.45 -19.88 -33.02
N PHE A 45 -4.89 -19.26 -31.91
CA PHE A 45 -4.55 -19.71 -30.57
C PHE A 45 -5.44 -20.87 -30.08
N VAL A 46 -6.68 -20.95 -30.58
CA VAL A 46 -7.73 -21.82 -30.03
C VAL A 46 -7.66 -23.28 -30.52
N GLU A 47 -7.08 -23.58 -31.68
CA GLU A 47 -7.29 -24.92 -32.25
C GLU A 47 -6.30 -26.02 -31.86
N ASN A 48 -5.19 -25.79 -31.14
CA ASN A 48 -4.38 -26.92 -30.62
C ASN A 48 -3.36 -26.57 -29.52
N ARG A 49 -3.82 -26.38 -28.26
CA ARG A 49 -3.23 -26.93 -26.99
C ARG A 49 -3.43 -26.09 -25.72
N LEU A 50 -4.62 -25.56 -25.47
CA LEU A 50 -5.06 -25.35 -24.09
C LEU A 50 -6.44 -25.94 -23.90
N ARG A 51 -6.49 -27.23 -23.58
CA ARG A 51 -7.74 -27.78 -23.05
C ARG A 51 -8.03 -27.03 -21.75
N PRO A 52 -9.24 -26.50 -21.55
CA PRO A 52 -9.65 -25.86 -20.28
C PRO A 52 -9.46 -26.76 -19.04
N GLU A 53 -9.22 -28.04 -19.27
CA GLU A 53 -9.15 -29.18 -18.35
C GLU A 53 -7.74 -29.72 -18.10
N ASP A 54 -6.68 -29.15 -18.69
CA ASP A 54 -5.28 -29.45 -18.32
C ASP A 54 -4.39 -28.18 -18.22
N PRO A 55 -4.58 -27.36 -17.17
CA PRO A 55 -3.73 -26.21 -16.91
C PRO A 55 -2.27 -26.57 -16.60
N ALA A 56 -1.94 -27.82 -16.25
CA ALA A 56 -0.55 -28.22 -16.00
C ALA A 56 0.20 -28.49 -17.32
N GLY A 57 -0.44 -29.18 -18.27
CA GLY A 57 0.13 -29.43 -19.60
C GLY A 57 0.30 -28.17 -20.46
N ALA A 58 -0.43 -27.11 -20.13
CA ALA A 58 -0.40 -25.78 -20.73
C ALA A 58 0.90 -25.00 -20.54
N ILE A 59 1.39 -24.98 -19.30
CA ILE A 59 2.42 -24.06 -18.82
C ILE A 59 3.70 -24.13 -19.66
N PRO A 60 4.27 -25.32 -19.98
CA PRO A 60 5.52 -25.39 -20.76
C PRO A 60 5.43 -24.77 -22.16
N PHE A 61 4.25 -24.79 -22.78
CA PHE A 61 4.04 -24.19 -24.10
C PHE A 61 3.93 -22.68 -24.01
N LEU A 62 3.21 -22.19 -23.00
CA LEU A 62 3.05 -20.77 -22.77
C LEU A 62 4.36 -20.12 -22.32
N GLU A 63 5.15 -20.77 -21.46
CA GLU A 63 6.50 -20.31 -21.08
C GLU A 63 7.43 -20.24 -22.28
N LYS A 64 7.32 -21.20 -23.21
CA LYS A 64 8.07 -21.15 -24.46
C LYS A 64 7.61 -20.02 -25.39
N ALA A 65 6.32 -19.71 -25.41
CA ALA A 65 5.77 -18.58 -26.16
C ALA A 65 6.24 -17.24 -25.55
N LYS A 66 6.32 -17.16 -24.21
CA LYS A 66 6.82 -16.00 -23.47
C LYS A 66 8.25 -15.60 -23.85
N GLN A 67 9.09 -16.56 -24.26
CA GLN A 67 10.47 -16.32 -24.68
C GLN A 67 10.63 -15.68 -26.07
N ASN A 68 9.57 -15.63 -26.90
CA ASN A 68 9.59 -14.99 -28.22
C ASN A 68 8.30 -14.18 -28.46
N PRO A 69 8.10 -13.07 -27.72
CA PRO A 69 6.90 -12.27 -27.88
C PRO A 69 6.85 -11.59 -29.26
N VAL A 70 5.69 -11.59 -29.92
CA VAL A 70 5.46 -10.87 -31.19
C VAL A 70 4.34 -9.85 -31.00
N GLY A 71 4.69 -8.67 -30.50
CA GLY A 71 3.77 -7.55 -30.34
C GLY A 71 2.89 -7.59 -29.09
N PHE A 72 2.26 -6.46 -28.79
CA PHE A 72 1.49 -6.22 -27.57
C PHE A 72 0.40 -7.28 -27.28
N TYR A 73 -0.35 -7.69 -28.30
CA TYR A 73 -1.43 -8.67 -28.13
C TYR A 73 -0.91 -10.06 -27.72
N ASP A 74 0.16 -10.55 -28.34
CA ASP A 74 0.73 -11.87 -28.02
C ASP A 74 1.33 -11.90 -26.63
N ILE A 75 1.94 -10.79 -26.20
CA ILE A 75 2.43 -10.59 -24.82
C ILE A 75 1.26 -10.67 -23.85
N LEU A 76 0.24 -9.83 -24.03
CA LEU A 76 -0.94 -9.79 -23.18
C LEU A 76 -1.62 -11.17 -23.09
N HIS A 77 -1.86 -11.80 -24.24
CA HIS A 77 -2.55 -13.06 -24.33
C HIS A 77 -1.77 -14.20 -23.65
N THR A 78 -0.46 -14.27 -23.89
CA THR A 78 0.41 -15.32 -23.32
C THR A 78 0.46 -15.21 -21.80
N HIS A 79 0.69 -14.02 -21.27
CA HIS A 79 0.77 -13.80 -19.83
C HIS A 79 -0.58 -13.98 -19.14
N LEU A 80 -1.69 -13.46 -19.68
CA LEU A 80 -3.01 -13.69 -19.09
C LEU A 80 -3.43 -15.16 -19.13
N SER A 81 -2.96 -15.92 -20.12
CA SER A 81 -3.18 -17.37 -20.19
C SER A 81 -2.35 -18.14 -19.16
N LEU A 82 -1.08 -17.75 -18.96
CA LEU A 82 -0.22 -18.27 -17.89
C LEU A 82 -0.82 -17.99 -16.52
N TYR A 83 -1.21 -16.75 -16.27
CA TYR A 83 -1.85 -16.32 -15.04
C TYR A 83 -3.04 -17.22 -14.72
N ARG A 84 -3.98 -17.37 -15.67
CA ARG A 84 -5.15 -18.26 -15.50
C ARG A 84 -4.78 -19.72 -15.25
N ALA A 85 -3.74 -20.23 -15.90
CA ALA A 85 -3.27 -21.60 -15.70
C ALA A 85 -2.73 -21.79 -14.28
N HIS A 86 -1.90 -20.86 -13.81
CA HIS A 86 -1.35 -20.85 -12.46
C HIS A 86 -2.45 -20.69 -11.40
N THR A 87 -3.40 -19.77 -11.59
CA THR A 87 -4.54 -19.59 -10.68
C THR A 87 -5.39 -20.86 -10.58
N LYS A 88 -5.68 -21.55 -11.70
CA LYS A 88 -6.41 -22.82 -11.69
C LYS A 88 -5.70 -23.95 -10.95
N LEU A 89 -4.37 -23.89 -10.87
CA LEU A 89 -3.54 -24.84 -10.14
C LEU A 89 -3.28 -24.39 -8.69
N ASN A 90 -3.90 -23.30 -8.23
CA ASN A 90 -3.60 -22.65 -6.94
C ASN A 90 -2.11 -22.30 -6.77
N ASN A 91 -1.40 -22.02 -7.86
CA ASN A 91 -0.01 -21.55 -7.82
C ASN A 91 0.01 -20.02 -7.83
N THR A 92 -0.28 -19.41 -6.68
CA THR A 92 -0.43 -17.96 -6.52
C THR A 92 0.86 -17.20 -6.77
N VAL A 93 2.01 -17.74 -6.37
CA VAL A 93 3.34 -17.13 -6.59
C VAL A 93 3.59 -16.94 -8.08
N GLU A 94 3.41 -17.98 -8.89
CA GLU A 94 3.68 -17.87 -10.33
C GLU A 94 2.61 -17.10 -11.10
N ALA A 95 1.37 -17.10 -10.60
CA ALA A 95 0.34 -16.22 -11.12
C ALA A 95 0.76 -14.73 -10.95
N LYS A 96 1.20 -14.33 -9.76
CA LYS A 96 1.68 -12.96 -9.50
C LYS A 96 2.91 -12.62 -10.32
N SER A 97 3.90 -13.51 -10.34
CA SER A 97 5.10 -13.38 -11.18
C SER A 97 4.76 -13.14 -12.66
N THR A 98 3.78 -13.87 -13.19
CA THR A 98 3.33 -13.71 -14.58
C THR A 98 2.73 -12.33 -14.86
N ILE A 99 1.94 -11.77 -13.93
CA ILE A 99 1.36 -10.43 -14.10
C ILE A 99 2.43 -9.36 -13.97
N LYS A 100 3.38 -9.52 -13.05
CA LYS A 100 4.53 -8.62 -12.93
C LYS A 100 5.35 -8.58 -14.22
N ASP A 101 5.62 -9.73 -14.83
CA ASP A 101 6.34 -9.84 -16.10
C ASP A 101 5.58 -9.20 -17.27
N LEU A 102 4.25 -9.35 -17.29
CA LEU A 102 3.38 -8.69 -18.27
C LEU A 102 3.47 -7.16 -18.17
N VAL A 103 3.29 -6.62 -16.96
CA VAL A 103 3.34 -5.18 -16.70
C VAL A 103 4.72 -4.64 -17.07
N GLN A 104 5.80 -5.28 -16.59
CA GLN A 104 7.16 -4.89 -16.93
C GLN A 104 7.43 -4.90 -18.44
N THR A 105 6.97 -5.95 -19.14
CA THR A 105 7.18 -6.08 -20.59
C THR A 105 6.44 -4.99 -21.36
N VAL A 106 5.20 -4.68 -20.96
CA VAL A 106 4.40 -3.62 -21.60
C VAL A 106 4.99 -2.24 -21.30
N SER A 107 5.28 -1.92 -20.05
CA SER A 107 5.86 -0.62 -19.68
C SER A 107 7.20 -0.36 -20.38
N THR A 108 7.98 -1.40 -20.65
CA THR A 108 9.29 -1.25 -21.31
C THR A 108 9.25 -1.25 -22.84
N GLN A 109 8.34 -2.01 -23.46
CA GLN A 109 8.31 -2.18 -24.93
C GLN A 109 7.14 -1.48 -25.62
N PHE A 110 6.11 -1.11 -24.86
CA PHE A 110 4.80 -0.64 -25.33
C PHE A 110 4.21 0.39 -24.34
N GLU A 111 5.02 1.36 -23.90
CA GLU A 111 4.66 2.36 -22.88
C GLU A 111 3.32 3.06 -23.19
N GLU A 112 3.03 3.34 -24.47
CA GLU A 112 1.75 3.96 -24.88
C GLU A 112 0.51 3.09 -24.62
N PHE A 113 0.71 1.79 -24.32
CA PHE A 113 -0.34 0.84 -24.00
C PHE A 113 -0.47 0.54 -22.51
N SER A 114 0.37 1.10 -21.63
CA SER A 114 0.26 0.90 -20.17
C SER A 114 -1.12 1.28 -19.61
N PRO A 115 -1.74 2.43 -19.99
CA PRO A 115 -3.10 2.77 -19.52
C PRO A 115 -4.17 1.78 -20.01
N ILE A 116 -3.96 1.17 -21.19
CA ILE A 116 -4.87 0.16 -21.75
C ILE A 116 -4.70 -1.17 -21.00
N LEU A 117 -3.47 -1.52 -20.63
CA LEU A 117 -3.18 -2.72 -19.85
C LEU A 117 -3.82 -2.63 -18.46
N GLU A 118 -3.70 -1.50 -17.76
CA GLU A 118 -4.30 -1.26 -16.46
C GLU A 118 -5.82 -1.45 -16.50
N ASP A 119 -6.52 -0.81 -17.46
CA ASP A 119 -7.97 -0.97 -17.66
C ASP A 119 -8.35 -2.44 -17.94
N ILE A 120 -7.54 -3.18 -18.70
CA ILE A 120 -7.77 -4.60 -18.97
C ILE A 120 -7.62 -5.44 -17.69
N LEU A 121 -6.57 -5.20 -16.91
CA LEU A 121 -6.27 -5.94 -15.69
C LEU A 121 -7.33 -5.66 -14.62
N GLU A 122 -7.70 -4.40 -14.42
CA GLU A 122 -8.79 -3.99 -13.52
C GLU A 122 -10.13 -4.64 -13.90
N LYS A 123 -10.54 -4.57 -15.18
CA LYS A 123 -11.77 -5.22 -15.67
C LYS A 123 -11.76 -6.74 -15.52
N LYS A 124 -10.58 -7.36 -15.43
CA LYS A 124 -10.43 -8.79 -15.17
C LYS A 124 -10.36 -9.12 -13.69
N GLY A 125 -10.42 -8.12 -12.80
CA GLY A 125 -10.20 -8.28 -11.36
C GLY A 125 -8.79 -8.78 -11.06
N ILE A 126 -7.83 -8.46 -11.94
CA ILE A 126 -6.42 -8.75 -11.74
C ILE A 126 -5.83 -7.46 -11.20
N GLU A 127 -5.64 -7.39 -9.89
CA GLU A 127 -4.83 -6.32 -9.32
C GLU A 127 -3.40 -6.51 -9.82
N ILE A 128 -2.92 -5.51 -10.57
CA ILE A 128 -1.47 -5.28 -10.62
C ILE A 128 -1.13 -4.98 -9.19
N ALA A 129 -0.41 -5.87 -8.53
CA ALA A 129 0.12 -5.55 -7.21
C ALA A 129 1.02 -4.34 -7.40
N GLN A 130 0.50 -3.16 -7.10
CA GLN A 130 1.30 -1.95 -7.00
C GLN A 130 2.37 -2.28 -5.96
N THR A 131 3.63 -2.14 -6.34
CA THR A 131 4.71 -2.44 -5.41
C THR A 131 4.66 -1.35 -4.35
N SER A 132 4.58 -1.74 -3.08
CA SER A 132 4.66 -0.77 -1.99
C SER A 132 6.11 -0.63 -1.56
N CYS A 133 6.62 0.60 -1.57
CA CYS A 133 7.94 0.92 -1.06
C CYS A 133 7.84 1.46 0.37
N LEU A 134 8.88 1.24 1.15
CA LEU A 134 9.00 1.81 2.49
C LEU A 134 9.60 3.22 2.40
N LEU A 135 8.89 4.21 2.94
CA LEU A 135 9.39 5.56 3.20
C LEU A 135 9.70 5.70 4.70
N TYR A 136 10.92 6.14 5.02
CA TYR A 136 11.28 6.36 6.41
C TYR A 136 12.11 7.61 6.61
N ALA A 137 11.98 8.17 7.82
CA ALA A 137 12.76 9.31 8.24
C ALA A 137 13.69 8.95 9.39
N VAL A 138 14.90 9.52 9.35
CA VAL A 138 15.91 9.35 10.38
C VAL A 138 16.31 10.72 10.92
N HIS A 139 16.28 10.85 12.24
CA HIS A 139 16.88 11.98 12.93
C HIS A 139 18.39 11.79 13.13
N ASP A 140 19.21 12.63 12.48
CA ASP A 140 20.65 12.74 12.72
C ASP A 140 20.90 13.64 13.93
N LYS A 141 21.31 13.04 15.05
CA LYS A 141 21.59 13.74 16.31
C LYS A 141 22.75 14.74 16.20
N GLY A 142 23.73 14.48 15.33
CA GLY A 142 24.92 15.32 15.15
C GLY A 142 24.58 16.58 14.36
N LYS A 143 23.81 16.44 13.29
CA LYS A 143 23.43 17.55 12.41
C LYS A 143 22.15 18.28 12.84
N LYS A 144 21.34 17.66 13.71
CA LYS A 144 20.00 18.16 14.12
C LYS A 144 19.07 18.34 12.92
N GLU A 145 19.17 17.44 11.96
CA GLU A 145 18.31 17.39 10.78
C GLU A 145 17.70 16.01 10.67
N ASN A 146 16.64 15.90 9.88
CA ASN A 146 16.03 14.65 9.50
C ASN A 146 16.22 14.46 8.01
N GLN A 147 16.63 13.25 7.67
CA GLN A 147 16.83 12.80 6.30
C GLN A 147 15.79 11.73 6.01
N PHE A 148 15.32 11.70 4.77
CA PHE A 148 14.26 10.82 4.32
C PHE A 148 14.86 9.84 3.33
N PHE A 149 14.36 8.61 3.35
CA PHE A 149 14.87 7.53 2.54
C PHE A 149 13.71 6.68 2.03
N SER A 150 13.86 6.14 0.82
CA SER A 150 12.99 5.09 0.29
C SER A 150 13.75 3.79 0.10
N VAL A 151 13.04 2.67 0.16
CA VAL A 151 13.58 1.34 -0.14
C VAL A 151 12.48 0.45 -0.72
N ASN A 152 12.79 -0.23 -1.81
CA ASN A 152 11.94 -1.27 -2.40
C ASN A 152 12.37 -2.63 -1.83
N LEU A 153 11.59 -3.17 -0.89
CA LEU A 153 11.95 -4.41 -0.18
C LEU A 153 11.61 -5.68 -0.97
N ALA A 154 10.92 -5.55 -2.10
CA ALA A 154 10.65 -6.66 -3.02
C ALA A 154 11.88 -7.04 -3.88
N GLU A 155 12.94 -6.23 -3.89
CA GLU A 155 14.19 -6.51 -4.59
C GLU A 155 15.14 -7.37 -3.71
N GLU A 156 15.76 -8.41 -4.29
CA GLU A 156 16.70 -9.27 -3.56
C GLU A 156 17.91 -8.49 -2.98
N ASP A 157 18.42 -7.52 -3.75
CA ASP A 157 19.54 -6.65 -3.38
C ASP A 157 19.08 -5.20 -3.19
N PHE A 158 18.00 -5.01 -2.40
CA PHE A 158 17.39 -3.69 -2.21
C PHE A 158 18.40 -2.60 -1.83
N GLU A 159 18.23 -1.43 -2.42
CA GLU A 159 19.05 -0.24 -2.13
C GLU A 159 18.25 0.80 -1.36
N VAL A 160 18.87 1.32 -0.29
CA VAL A 160 18.36 2.48 0.45
C VAL A 160 18.69 3.75 -0.33
N LYS A 161 17.68 4.44 -0.83
CA LYS A 161 17.83 5.67 -1.62
C LYS A 161 17.51 6.89 -0.75
N PRO A 162 18.43 7.86 -0.57
CA PRO A 162 18.10 9.11 0.10
C PRO A 162 17.18 9.95 -0.78
N LEU A 163 16.16 10.55 -0.18
CA LEU A 163 15.32 11.54 -0.84
C LEU A 163 15.95 12.93 -0.71
N GLY A 164 15.71 13.81 -1.69
CA GLY A 164 16.17 15.20 -1.69
C GLY A 164 15.58 16.09 -0.58
N LEU A 165 14.77 15.50 0.29
CA LEU A 165 14.08 16.16 1.39
C LEU A 165 14.94 16.19 2.67
N VAL A 166 15.09 17.38 3.25
CA VAL A 166 15.75 17.57 4.56
C VAL A 166 14.88 18.44 5.44
N HIS A 167 14.68 18.03 6.69
CA HIS A 167 13.86 18.79 7.64
C HIS A 167 14.59 19.05 8.96
N HIS A 168 14.58 20.29 9.48
CA HIS A 168 15.44 20.70 10.61
C HIS A 168 14.77 20.64 12.00
N ARG A 169 13.58 20.05 12.15
CA ARG A 169 12.86 19.95 13.44
C ARG A 169 12.66 18.51 13.87
N HIS A 170 12.79 18.24 15.16
CA HIS A 170 12.65 16.89 15.72
C HIS A 170 11.18 16.41 15.82
N ASP A 171 10.20 17.33 15.81
CA ASP A 171 8.78 17.00 15.92
C ASP A 171 8.10 17.09 14.55
N PHE A 172 8.03 15.94 13.87
CA PHE A 172 7.27 15.77 12.64
C PHE A 172 6.64 14.37 12.59
N SER A 173 5.79 14.18 11.60
CA SER A 173 5.16 12.91 11.22
C SER A 173 5.01 12.92 9.69
N LEU A 174 5.01 11.74 9.08
CA LEU A 174 4.89 11.58 7.63
C LEU A 174 3.81 10.55 7.29
N ALA A 175 3.15 10.77 6.17
CA ALA A 175 2.27 9.84 5.48
C ALA A 175 2.55 9.99 3.98
N ALA A 176 2.18 9.00 3.18
CA ALA A 176 2.21 9.11 1.74
C ALA A 176 0.91 8.56 1.14
N ALA A 177 0.52 9.15 0.02
CA ALA A 177 -0.69 8.85 -0.74
C ALA A 177 -0.73 9.76 -1.98
N ASP A 178 -1.48 9.33 -2.99
CA ASP A 178 -1.79 10.09 -4.21
C ASP A 178 -2.80 11.21 -3.94
N PHE A 179 -2.28 12.34 -3.48
CA PHE A 179 -3.09 13.47 -3.05
C PHE A 179 -3.60 14.33 -4.21
N ASP A 180 -3.02 14.22 -5.41
CA ASP A 180 -3.45 14.98 -6.58
C ASP A 180 -4.18 14.16 -7.68
N GLY A 181 -4.24 12.83 -7.52
CA GLY A 181 -5.00 11.91 -8.33
C GLY A 181 -4.32 11.52 -9.64
N ASP A 182 -3.00 11.66 -9.74
CA ASP A 182 -2.23 11.34 -10.94
C ASP A 182 -1.74 9.88 -11.01
N GLY A 183 -1.90 9.14 -9.91
CA GLY A 183 -1.52 7.72 -9.79
C GLY A 183 -0.21 7.48 -9.06
N GLU A 184 0.60 8.52 -8.84
CA GLU A 184 1.80 8.47 -8.02
C GLU A 184 1.48 8.93 -6.58
N ASP A 185 2.29 8.52 -5.61
CA ASP A 185 2.06 8.92 -4.21
C ASP A 185 3.00 10.07 -3.81
N GLU A 186 2.44 11.13 -3.21
CA GLU A 186 3.19 12.23 -2.64
C GLU A 186 3.40 12.05 -1.12
N ILE A 187 4.36 12.79 -0.57
CA ILE A 187 4.68 12.79 0.86
C ILE A 187 3.95 13.94 1.56
N ALA A 188 3.07 13.60 2.50
CA ALA A 188 2.52 14.54 3.47
C ALA A 188 3.42 14.65 4.70
N LEU A 189 4.09 15.78 4.87
CA LEU A 189 4.93 16.08 6.04
C LEU A 189 4.23 17.05 6.99
N ALA A 190 3.94 16.57 8.19
CA ALA A 190 3.32 17.33 9.26
C ALA A 190 4.39 17.86 10.22
N ALA A 191 4.60 19.18 10.29
CA ALA A 191 5.66 19.79 11.11
C ALA A 191 5.27 21.13 11.75
N LYS A 192 5.96 21.50 12.86
CA LYS A 192 5.73 22.79 13.53
C LYS A 192 6.72 23.84 13.03
N GLN A 193 6.29 24.64 12.07
CA GLN A 193 7.05 25.77 11.51
C GLN A 193 6.44 27.11 11.95
N GLY A 194 6.51 27.40 13.26
CA GLY A 194 5.79 28.52 13.86
C GLY A 194 4.34 28.14 14.14
N ALA A 195 3.52 28.02 13.08
CA ALA A 195 2.24 27.32 13.11
C ALA A 195 2.44 25.81 12.86
N HIS A 196 1.40 25.01 13.15
CA HIS A 196 1.38 23.62 12.71
C HIS A 196 0.95 23.59 11.23
N THR A 197 1.73 22.94 10.38
CA THR A 197 1.50 22.87 8.95
C THR A 197 1.57 21.44 8.47
N VAL A 198 0.84 21.16 7.39
CA VAL A 198 1.10 20.02 6.52
C VAL A 198 1.68 20.58 5.22
N THR A 199 2.77 19.99 4.76
CA THR A 199 3.39 20.30 3.48
C THR A 199 3.43 19.03 2.64
N LEU A 200 2.92 19.10 1.41
CA LEU A 200 3.00 18.02 0.44
C LEU A 200 4.25 18.19 -0.42
N TYR A 201 4.94 17.09 -0.63
CA TYR A 201 6.14 17.00 -1.44
C TYR A 201 6.04 15.87 -2.45
N GLU A 202 6.55 16.10 -3.64
CA GLU A 202 6.92 15.02 -4.54
C GLU A 202 7.97 14.11 -3.88
N LEU A 203 8.12 12.88 -4.38
CA LEU A 203 9.14 11.94 -3.89
C LEU A 203 10.57 12.49 -4.07
N ASP A 204 10.80 13.35 -5.06
CA ASP A 204 12.10 14.01 -5.28
C ASP A 204 12.39 15.14 -4.26
N GLY A 205 11.41 15.48 -3.42
CA GLY A 205 11.49 16.53 -2.41
C GLY A 205 11.00 17.91 -2.88
N THR A 206 10.47 18.03 -4.10
CA THR A 206 9.85 19.26 -4.60
C THR A 206 8.59 19.56 -3.79
N GLU A 207 8.52 20.77 -3.21
CA GLU A 207 7.33 21.20 -2.48
C GLU A 207 6.19 21.51 -3.45
N ILE A 208 5.07 20.81 -3.28
CA ILE A 208 3.84 21.02 -4.06
C ILE A 208 3.04 22.14 -3.40
N ARG A 209 2.78 22.00 -2.10
CA ARG A 209 2.00 22.98 -1.33
C ARG A 209 2.20 22.86 0.18
N SER A 210 1.93 23.94 0.89
CA SER A 210 1.88 23.97 2.35
C SER A 210 0.66 24.71 2.86
N PHE A 211 0.00 24.18 3.89
CA PHE A 211 -1.16 24.81 4.52
C PHE A 211 -1.17 24.66 6.04
N PRO A 212 -1.72 25.64 6.77
CA PRO A 212 -1.83 25.58 8.22
C PRO A 212 -2.95 24.62 8.64
N VAL A 213 -2.71 23.90 9.73
CA VAL A 213 -3.71 23.01 10.35
C VAL A 213 -4.10 23.50 11.74
N SER A 214 -5.32 23.20 12.14
CA SER A 214 -5.89 23.60 13.44
C SER A 214 -5.42 22.71 14.59
N ALA A 215 -4.72 21.62 14.29
CA ALA A 215 -4.21 20.68 15.29
C ALA A 215 -3.00 21.25 16.04
N SER A 216 -3.06 21.23 17.37
CA SER A 216 -2.00 21.66 18.28
C SER A 216 -0.88 20.61 18.46
N GLY A 217 -0.52 19.92 17.39
CA GLY A 217 0.44 18.82 17.35
C GLY A 217 0.08 17.89 16.19
N ILE A 218 1.04 17.11 15.71
CA ILE A 218 1.04 16.73 14.29
C ILE A 218 1.58 15.31 14.16
N GLU A 219 0.68 14.35 14.42
CA GLU A 219 0.74 13.05 13.77
C GLU A 219 -0.15 13.12 12.53
N VAL A 220 0.27 12.47 11.44
CA VAL A 220 -0.47 12.47 10.18
C VAL A 220 -0.71 11.04 9.71
N ALA A 221 -1.85 10.82 9.06
CA ALA A 221 -2.18 9.64 8.26
C ALA A 221 -2.89 10.10 6.99
N ALA A 222 -3.01 9.21 6.01
CA ALA A 222 -3.67 9.47 4.75
C ALA A 222 -4.61 8.33 4.38
N GLY A 223 -5.74 8.65 3.74
CA GLY A 223 -6.62 7.67 3.11
C GLY A 223 -7.98 8.24 2.73
N ASP A 224 -8.68 7.56 1.82
CA ASP A 224 -9.97 8.00 1.27
C ASP A 224 -11.12 7.72 2.24
N ILE A 225 -11.44 8.70 3.07
CA ILE A 225 -12.48 8.59 4.09
C ILE A 225 -13.86 8.85 3.48
N ASN A 226 -13.95 9.72 2.49
CA ASN A 226 -15.23 10.10 1.89
C ASN A 226 -15.65 9.24 0.67
N GLY A 227 -14.75 8.39 0.16
CA GLY A 227 -14.99 7.46 -0.93
C GLY A 227 -14.95 8.10 -2.33
N ASN A 228 -14.16 9.16 -2.51
CA ASN A 228 -14.08 9.89 -3.79
C ASN A 228 -12.89 9.46 -4.68
N GLY A 229 -12.02 8.57 -4.19
CA GLY A 229 -10.82 8.10 -4.88
C GLY A 229 -9.54 8.91 -4.60
N THR A 230 -9.63 10.06 -3.94
CA THR A 230 -8.50 10.89 -3.52
C THR A 230 -8.36 10.85 -2.00
N PRO A 231 -7.22 10.38 -1.46
CA PRO A 231 -6.96 10.34 -0.03
C PRO A 231 -7.06 11.71 0.67
N GLU A 232 -7.75 11.72 1.81
CA GLU A 232 -7.70 12.84 2.73
C GLU A 232 -6.48 12.76 3.65
N ILE A 233 -6.13 13.91 4.24
CA ILE A 233 -5.06 14.07 5.22
C ILE A 233 -5.67 14.14 6.62
N ILE A 234 -5.35 13.17 7.46
CA ILE A 234 -5.83 13.05 8.83
C ILE A 234 -4.75 13.56 9.76
N VAL A 235 -5.05 14.64 10.50
CA VAL A 235 -4.11 15.24 11.45
C VAL A 235 -4.63 15.08 12.87
N ALA A 236 -3.81 14.46 13.72
CA ALA A 236 -4.12 14.27 15.12
C ALA A 236 -3.26 15.15 16.03
N SER A 237 -3.90 15.78 17.02
CA SER A 237 -3.19 16.64 17.96
C SER A 237 -2.23 15.89 18.89
N ARG A 238 -1.07 16.51 19.14
CA ARG A 238 -0.11 16.16 20.20
C ARG A 238 -0.16 17.12 21.42
N ALA A 239 -1.08 18.08 21.53
CA ALA A 239 -1.15 18.97 22.70
C ALA A 239 -2.31 18.69 23.65
N SER A 240 -2.11 19.16 24.87
CA SER A 240 -2.98 19.03 26.03
C SER A 240 -4.22 19.91 25.99
N ASN A 241 -4.83 20.12 24.82
CA ASN A 241 -6.10 20.87 24.69
C ASN A 241 -7.02 20.34 23.58
N SER A 242 -6.59 19.31 22.84
CA SER A 242 -7.42 18.64 21.85
C SER A 242 -7.60 17.17 22.21
N ASN A 243 -8.66 16.60 21.68
CA ASN A 243 -9.03 15.19 21.70
C ASN A 243 -9.58 14.75 20.34
N SER A 244 -9.35 15.58 19.32
CA SER A 244 -9.91 15.38 18.00
C SER A 244 -8.84 15.09 16.96
N VAL A 245 -9.20 14.22 16.02
CA VAL A 245 -8.58 14.17 14.70
C VAL A 245 -9.26 15.20 13.80
N PHE A 246 -8.52 15.78 12.89
CA PHE A 246 -8.99 16.75 11.90
C PHE A 246 -8.71 16.21 10.51
N VAL A 247 -9.67 16.33 9.61
CA VAL A 247 -9.57 15.81 8.26
C VAL A 247 -9.48 17.00 7.30
N TYR A 248 -8.47 16.95 6.44
CA TYR A 248 -8.20 17.96 5.42
C TYR A 248 -8.19 17.30 4.05
N THR A 249 -8.66 18.03 3.04
CA THR A 249 -8.37 17.71 1.63
C THR A 249 -6.89 17.94 1.35
N ALA A 250 -6.40 17.41 0.22
CA ALA A 250 -5.11 17.79 -0.35
C ALA A 250 -5.00 19.33 -0.54
N GLU A 251 -6.12 20.01 -0.80
CA GLU A 251 -6.24 21.47 -0.87
C GLU A 251 -6.01 22.21 0.43
N GLY A 252 -5.92 21.51 1.55
CA GLY A 252 -5.83 22.08 2.88
C GLY A 252 -7.15 22.64 3.40
N ALA A 253 -8.27 22.36 2.72
CA ALA A 253 -9.59 22.68 3.26
C ALA A 253 -9.95 21.67 4.35
N ALA A 254 -10.28 22.16 5.54
CA ALA A 254 -10.80 21.33 6.62
C ALA A 254 -12.20 20.84 6.25
N VAL A 255 -12.38 19.53 6.19
CA VAL A 255 -13.65 18.88 5.80
C VAL A 255 -14.33 18.19 6.96
N ASP A 256 -13.58 17.75 7.98
CA ASP A 256 -14.17 17.12 9.17
C ASP A 256 -13.31 17.26 10.43
N SER A 257 -13.91 16.98 11.60
CA SER A 257 -13.20 16.79 12.86
C SER A 257 -13.99 15.90 13.82
N ILE A 258 -13.29 14.98 14.49
CA ILE A 258 -13.93 13.97 15.35
C ILE A 258 -13.23 13.89 16.68
N ALA A 259 -13.97 14.10 17.76
CA ALA A 259 -13.51 13.87 19.11
C ALA A 259 -13.50 12.36 19.44
N MET A 260 -12.31 11.74 19.40
CA MET A 260 -12.15 10.30 19.60
C MET A 260 -11.87 9.89 21.03
N PHE A 261 -11.29 10.78 21.84
CA PHE A 261 -10.96 10.52 23.25
C PHE A 261 -11.43 11.65 24.16
N ASP A 262 -11.08 11.56 25.44
CA ASP A 262 -11.16 12.68 26.38
C ASP A 262 -10.09 13.75 26.07
N LYS A 263 -10.38 15.00 26.49
CA LYS A 263 -9.48 16.15 26.31
C LYS A 263 -8.06 15.86 26.79
N ASN A 264 -7.09 16.45 26.11
CA ASN A 264 -5.66 16.40 26.43
C ASN A 264 -5.01 15.05 26.11
N THR A 265 -5.51 14.40 25.06
CA THR A 265 -5.01 13.11 24.60
C THR A 265 -4.16 13.32 23.35
N ARG A 266 -2.89 12.87 23.40
CA ARG A 266 -2.07 12.73 22.20
C ARG A 266 -2.51 11.47 21.48
N MET A 267 -2.67 11.55 20.17
CA MET A 267 -3.18 10.44 19.36
C MET A 267 -2.21 10.10 18.25
N SER A 268 -2.10 8.81 17.93
CA SER A 268 -1.53 8.29 16.69
C SER A 268 -2.71 7.96 15.77
N PRO A 269 -2.96 8.69 14.68
CA PRO A 269 -4.01 8.37 13.73
C PRO A 269 -3.52 7.32 12.74
N THR A 270 -4.45 6.55 12.19
CA THR A 270 -4.34 5.74 10.98
C THR A 270 -5.74 5.56 10.40
N VAL A 271 -5.84 4.96 9.23
CA VAL A 271 -7.11 4.67 8.57
C VAL A 271 -7.06 3.29 7.93
N GLY A 272 -8.23 2.69 7.69
CA GLY A 272 -8.37 1.41 7.01
C GLY A 272 -9.84 1.00 6.93
N ASP A 273 -10.23 0.19 5.95
CA ASP A 273 -11.62 -0.27 5.81
C ASP A 273 -11.94 -1.37 6.84
N ILE A 274 -12.42 -1.00 8.03
CA ILE A 274 -12.66 -1.96 9.12
C ILE A 274 -13.97 -2.76 8.93
N ASP A 275 -14.89 -2.35 8.06
CA ASP A 275 -16.16 -3.07 7.87
C ASP A 275 -16.46 -3.60 6.47
N GLY A 276 -15.58 -3.36 5.52
CA GLY A 276 -15.71 -3.79 4.15
C GLY A 276 -16.69 -2.93 3.35
N ASP A 277 -16.90 -1.67 3.74
CA ASP A 277 -17.77 -0.73 3.02
C ASP A 277 -17.03 0.03 1.90
N LYS A 278 -15.73 -0.24 1.74
CA LYS A 278 -14.78 0.37 0.79
C LYS A 278 -14.49 1.85 1.05
N ARG A 279 -14.81 2.35 2.24
CA ARG A 279 -14.34 3.66 2.70
C ARG A 279 -13.45 3.47 3.91
N ALA A 280 -12.46 4.32 4.03
CA ALA A 280 -11.55 4.24 5.16
C ALA A 280 -12.26 4.65 6.45
N ASP A 281 -12.21 3.77 7.46
CA ASP A 281 -12.55 4.09 8.84
C ASP A 281 -11.36 4.77 9.51
N MET A 282 -11.63 5.66 10.46
CA MET A 282 -10.59 6.36 11.22
C MET A 282 -10.28 5.64 12.52
N ILE A 283 -8.98 5.44 12.77
CA ILE A 283 -8.47 4.71 13.92
C ILE A 283 -7.47 5.59 14.65
N ALA A 284 -7.54 5.62 15.98
CA ALA A 284 -6.58 6.36 16.79
C ALA A 284 -6.13 5.59 18.01
N GLY A 285 -4.81 5.51 18.20
CA GLY A 285 -4.18 5.03 19.44
C GLY A 285 -3.85 6.19 20.38
N ARG A 286 -4.01 6.00 21.70
CA ARG A 286 -3.57 7.00 22.69
C ARG A 286 -2.06 6.94 22.84
N LEU A 287 -1.36 7.93 22.28
CA LEU A 287 0.09 7.93 22.12
C LEU A 287 0.89 8.08 23.41
N LEU A 288 0.29 8.55 24.52
CA LEU A 288 1.00 8.70 25.80
C LEU A 288 0.22 8.15 26.99
N LYS A 289 0.93 7.36 27.83
CA LYS A 289 0.47 6.89 29.15
C LYS A 289 -0.94 6.29 29.16
N ALA A 290 -1.25 5.56 28.10
CA ALA A 290 -2.51 4.90 27.89
C ALA A 290 -2.29 3.68 26.99
N ASP A 291 -3.32 2.85 26.91
CA ASP A 291 -3.38 1.57 26.22
C ASP A 291 -4.65 1.48 25.37
N GLN A 292 -5.26 2.60 24.98
CA GLN A 292 -6.56 2.59 24.30
C GLN A 292 -6.42 2.86 22.81
N VAL A 293 -7.23 2.14 22.04
CA VAL A 293 -7.50 2.36 20.63
C VAL A 293 -8.97 2.70 20.45
N ALA A 294 -9.27 3.65 19.57
CA ALA A 294 -10.62 4.03 19.17
C ALA A 294 -10.78 3.92 17.66
N VAL A 295 -11.95 3.47 17.22
CA VAL A 295 -12.31 3.27 15.80
C VAL A 295 -13.64 3.97 15.54
N TYR A 296 -13.69 4.77 14.49
CA TYR A 296 -14.87 5.51 14.03
C TYR A 296 -15.04 5.30 12.54
N ASN A 297 -16.28 5.20 12.08
CA ASN A 297 -16.53 5.11 10.65
C ASN A 297 -16.45 6.47 9.95
N SER A 298 -16.47 6.45 8.62
CA SER A 298 -16.55 7.64 7.74
C SER A 298 -17.76 8.56 8.03
N ALA A 299 -18.78 8.08 8.74
CA ALA A 299 -19.93 8.87 9.20
C ALA A 299 -19.79 9.40 10.64
N ASN A 300 -18.58 9.37 11.20
CA ASN A 300 -18.24 9.84 12.55
C ASN A 300 -18.91 9.08 13.69
N GLN A 301 -19.34 7.84 13.44
CA GLN A 301 -19.96 6.98 14.44
C GLN A 301 -18.88 6.11 15.09
N ALA A 302 -18.80 6.18 16.41
CA ALA A 302 -17.91 5.32 17.17
C ALA A 302 -18.29 3.85 16.95
N ARG A 303 -17.34 3.06 16.45
CA ARG A 303 -17.51 1.61 16.30
C ARG A 303 -17.02 0.90 17.54
N ARG A 304 -15.80 1.22 17.98
CA ARG A 304 -15.11 0.50 19.07
C ARG A 304 -14.14 1.39 19.81
N HIS A 305 -14.07 1.15 21.11
CA HIS A 305 -13.03 1.63 22.02
C HIS A 305 -12.57 0.44 22.84
N PHE A 306 -11.29 0.11 22.82
CA PHE A 306 -10.77 -1.07 23.51
C PHE A 306 -9.37 -0.83 24.05
N SER A 307 -9.00 -1.62 25.07
CA SER A 307 -7.66 -1.58 25.66
C SER A 307 -6.79 -2.68 25.06
N VAL A 308 -5.56 -2.33 24.72
CA VAL A 308 -4.52 -3.22 24.21
C VAL A 308 -3.52 -3.58 25.31
N PHE A 309 -2.61 -4.52 25.04
CA PHE A 309 -1.52 -4.94 25.93
C PHE A 309 -1.97 -5.54 27.27
N GLN A 310 -3.23 -5.99 27.36
CA GLN A 310 -3.79 -6.58 28.59
C GLN A 310 -3.18 -7.95 28.93
N SER A 311 -2.61 -8.61 27.92
CA SER A 311 -1.92 -9.90 28.06
C SER A 311 -0.53 -9.76 28.70
N ILE A 312 0.06 -8.57 28.64
CA ILE A 312 1.40 -8.30 29.14
C ILE A 312 1.33 -8.09 30.66
N SER A 313 1.68 -9.12 31.42
CA SER A 313 2.10 -8.90 32.80
C SER A 313 3.44 -8.14 32.76
N PRO A 314 3.62 -7.02 33.49
CA PRO A 314 4.94 -6.45 33.69
C PRO A 314 5.87 -7.57 34.21
N PRO A 315 7.15 -7.62 33.79
CA PRO A 315 8.07 -8.62 34.31
C PRO A 315 8.09 -8.55 35.85
N GLY A 316 7.51 -9.55 36.51
CA GLY A 316 7.56 -9.72 37.97
C GLY A 316 6.32 -9.34 38.81
N LYS A 317 5.15 -9.02 38.26
CA LYS A 317 3.90 -8.94 39.07
C LYS A 317 2.68 -9.53 38.36
N LYS A 318 1.86 -10.27 39.11
CA LYS A 318 0.58 -10.84 38.64
C LYS A 318 -0.39 -9.73 38.19
N PRO A 319 -1.31 -10.00 37.23
CA PRO A 319 -2.29 -9.02 36.79
C PRO A 319 -3.27 -8.73 37.92
N ASP A 320 -3.31 -7.47 38.36
CA ASP A 320 -4.40 -6.94 39.17
C ASP A 320 -5.25 -6.05 38.26
N LEU A 321 -6.34 -6.64 37.74
CA LEU A 321 -7.33 -5.97 36.89
C LEU A 321 -8.24 -4.99 37.65
N SER A 322 -7.93 -4.66 38.91
CA SER A 322 -8.66 -3.67 39.70
C SER A 322 -7.99 -2.27 39.79
N ALA A 323 -6.84 -2.06 39.15
CA ALA A 323 -6.10 -0.79 39.25
C ALA A 323 -6.41 0.20 38.10
N LYS A 324 -7.62 0.78 38.09
CA LYS A 324 -7.84 2.14 37.54
C LYS A 324 -7.10 3.17 38.42
N ALA A 325 -5.80 3.35 38.22
CA ALA A 325 -4.98 4.55 38.51
C ALA A 325 -3.48 4.19 38.60
N ASN A 326 -2.65 4.84 37.78
CA ASN A 326 -1.18 5.01 37.93
C ASN A 326 -0.21 3.87 37.52
N GLY A 327 -0.38 3.22 36.35
CA GLY A 327 0.59 2.20 35.89
C GLY A 327 0.90 2.10 34.39
N ILE A 328 -0.02 2.48 33.51
CA ILE A 328 0.16 2.34 32.06
C ILE A 328 0.99 3.53 31.54
N THR A 329 2.18 3.27 30.99
CA THR A 329 3.11 4.34 30.60
C THR A 329 3.71 4.21 29.21
N TYR A 330 3.20 3.28 28.39
CA TYR A 330 3.81 2.90 27.12
C TYR A 330 3.30 3.72 25.93
N GLY A 331 2.00 4.05 25.89
CA GLY A 331 1.40 4.72 24.72
C GLY A 331 1.22 3.76 23.55
N VAL A 332 0.30 4.10 22.64
CA VAL A 332 -0.11 3.23 21.53
C VAL A 332 0.08 3.94 20.21
N ARG A 333 0.85 3.33 19.31
CA ARG A 333 0.83 3.61 17.88
C ARG A 333 -0.07 2.59 17.19
N VAL A 334 -0.72 3.02 16.12
CA VAL A 334 -1.65 2.19 15.36
C VAL A 334 -1.32 2.26 13.88
N ALA A 335 -1.58 1.15 13.19
CA ALA A 335 -1.62 1.02 11.74
C ALA A 335 -2.72 0.00 11.39
N ALA A 336 -3.20 -0.03 10.16
CA ALA A 336 -4.26 -0.93 9.74
C ALA A 336 -4.09 -1.38 8.29
N ASP A 337 -4.31 -2.66 8.03
CA ASP A 337 -4.28 -3.28 6.69
C ASP A 337 -5.03 -4.62 6.71
N ASP A 338 -5.36 -5.16 5.55
CA ASP A 338 -6.01 -6.48 5.40
C ASP A 338 -4.97 -7.61 5.44
N PHE A 339 -4.74 -8.16 6.63
CA PHE A 339 -3.69 -9.18 6.81
C PHE A 339 -4.18 -10.59 6.53
N ASP A 340 -5.50 -10.84 6.59
CA ASP A 340 -6.08 -12.17 6.38
C ASP A 340 -6.77 -12.34 5.01
N GLY A 341 -6.85 -11.27 4.22
CA GLY A 341 -7.37 -11.24 2.86
C GLY A 341 -8.90 -11.30 2.79
N ASP A 342 -9.60 -10.93 3.87
CA ASP A 342 -11.07 -10.94 3.91
C ASP A 342 -11.71 -9.66 3.34
N GLY A 343 -10.89 -8.69 2.92
CA GLY A 343 -11.30 -7.38 2.42
C GLY A 343 -11.59 -6.36 3.52
N LYS A 344 -11.23 -6.65 4.76
CA LYS A 344 -11.33 -5.70 5.89
C LYS A 344 -9.98 -5.59 6.57
N ALA A 345 -9.69 -4.40 7.06
CA ALA A 345 -8.46 -4.15 7.76
C ALA A 345 -8.48 -4.73 9.19
N GLU A 346 -7.38 -5.38 9.56
CA GLU A 346 -6.96 -5.61 10.93
C GLU A 346 -6.31 -4.35 11.50
N ILE A 347 -6.23 -4.28 12.83
CA ILE A 347 -5.60 -3.18 13.55
C ILE A 347 -4.33 -3.69 14.22
N VAL A 348 -3.20 -3.09 13.87
CA VAL A 348 -1.92 -3.31 14.54
C VAL A 348 -1.73 -2.23 15.60
N ALA A 349 -1.49 -2.63 16.85
CA ALA A 349 -1.18 -1.76 17.96
C ALA A 349 0.24 -2.02 18.47
N ALA A 350 1.06 -0.98 18.56
CA ALA A 350 2.45 -1.08 18.99
C ALA A 350 2.78 -0.12 20.15
N MET A 351 3.64 -0.58 21.07
CA MET A 351 4.06 0.23 22.22
C MET A 351 4.91 1.42 21.77
N ALA A 352 4.45 2.64 22.05
CA ALA A 352 5.13 3.88 21.66
C ALA A 352 6.35 4.23 22.54
N SER A 353 6.49 3.59 23.71
CA SER A 353 7.59 3.78 24.65
C SER A 353 7.63 2.64 25.67
N LYS A 354 8.77 2.48 26.37
CA LYS A 354 8.96 1.55 27.50
C LYS A 354 8.71 0.07 27.15
N GLY A 355 8.81 -0.28 25.87
CA GLY A 355 8.65 -1.63 25.35
C GLY A 355 8.54 -1.60 23.83
N SER A 356 8.59 -2.78 23.23
CA SER A 356 8.53 -2.97 21.78
C SER A 356 7.54 -4.07 21.40
N GLN A 357 6.45 -4.20 22.18
CA GLN A 357 5.39 -5.14 21.89
C GLN A 357 4.54 -4.62 20.75
N VAL A 358 4.18 -5.56 19.88
CA VAL A 358 3.19 -5.41 18.82
C VAL A 358 2.07 -6.42 19.07
N GLU A 359 0.83 -5.97 18.90
CA GLU A 359 -0.37 -6.80 18.93
C GLU A 359 -1.19 -6.53 17.67
N VAL A 360 -1.75 -7.58 17.07
CA VAL A 360 -2.61 -7.52 15.88
C VAL A 360 -4.00 -7.95 16.31
N TYR A 361 -4.99 -7.15 15.95
CA TYR A 361 -6.39 -7.34 16.27
C TYR A 361 -7.20 -7.46 14.99
N SER A 362 -8.10 -8.43 14.93
CA SER A 362 -9.13 -8.49 13.89
C SER A 362 -10.00 -7.24 13.89
N ASN A 363 -10.70 -7.01 12.77
CA ASN A 363 -11.67 -5.93 12.63
C ASN A 363 -12.71 -5.89 13.78
N ASP A 364 -13.02 -7.03 14.43
CA ASP A 364 -13.98 -7.10 15.54
C ASP A 364 -13.40 -6.72 16.92
N GLY A 365 -12.08 -6.57 17.03
CA GLY A 365 -11.34 -6.31 18.27
C GLY A 365 -10.78 -7.55 18.96
N THR A 366 -10.88 -8.74 18.35
CA THR A 366 -10.26 -9.96 18.87
C THR A 366 -8.76 -9.95 18.59
N LEU A 367 -7.95 -10.20 19.64
CA LEU A 367 -6.50 -10.34 19.53
C LEU A 367 -6.15 -11.57 18.69
N LEU A 368 -5.51 -11.36 17.55
CA LEU A 368 -5.01 -12.40 16.65
C LEU A 368 -3.59 -12.80 17.00
N LYS A 369 -2.71 -11.81 17.20
CA LYS A 369 -1.28 -12.04 17.42
C LYS A 369 -0.68 -11.06 18.41
N ALA A 370 0.32 -11.51 19.14
CA ALA A 370 1.15 -10.68 20.00
C ALA A 370 2.62 -11.14 19.91
N PHE A 371 3.55 -10.21 19.74
CA PHE A 371 5.00 -10.48 19.72
C PHE A 371 5.82 -9.25 20.15
N THR A 372 7.08 -9.48 20.48
CA THR A 372 8.03 -8.41 20.83
C THR A 372 8.96 -8.17 19.65
N ALA A 373 8.93 -6.98 19.05
CA ALA A 373 9.69 -6.65 17.84
C ALA A 373 11.19 -6.44 18.12
N PHE A 374 11.52 -5.89 19.30
CA PHE A 374 12.90 -5.63 19.72
C PHE A 374 13.08 -5.93 21.22
N ASP A 375 14.28 -6.37 21.59
CA ASP A 375 14.64 -6.54 23.01
C ASP A 375 14.69 -5.20 23.76
N SER A 376 14.98 -4.12 23.03
CA SER A 376 15.00 -2.77 23.59
C SER A 376 13.62 -2.33 24.05
N GLN A 377 13.59 -1.45 25.05
CA GLN A 377 12.37 -0.95 25.67
C GLN A 377 12.11 0.51 25.26
N ASP A 378 12.54 0.89 24.06
CA ASP A 378 12.58 2.29 23.66
C ASP A 378 11.27 2.81 23.05
N GLY A 379 10.33 1.91 22.77
CA GLY A 379 9.19 2.22 21.92
C GLY A 379 9.52 1.97 20.46
N VAL A 380 8.47 1.90 19.65
CA VAL A 380 8.60 1.70 18.21
C VAL A 380 7.81 2.74 17.42
N VAL A 381 8.15 2.86 16.14
CA VAL A 381 7.32 3.44 15.08
C VAL A 381 6.84 2.31 14.17
N LEU A 382 5.72 2.51 13.48
CA LEU A 382 5.00 1.45 12.78
C LEU A 382 4.51 1.96 11.43
N ALA A 383 4.58 1.10 10.41
CA ALA A 383 3.82 1.16 9.17
C ALA A 383 3.38 -0.26 8.81
N VAL A 384 2.40 -0.39 7.92
CA VAL A 384 1.92 -1.66 7.40
C VAL A 384 1.64 -1.50 5.91
N ASP A 385 2.07 -2.48 5.12
CA ASP A 385 1.78 -2.58 3.67
C ASP A 385 2.43 -3.86 3.11
N ASN A 386 2.07 -4.26 1.89
CA ASN A 386 2.68 -5.35 1.13
C ASN A 386 4.02 -4.92 0.50
N VAL A 387 5.03 -4.60 1.32
CA VAL A 387 6.33 -4.10 0.87
C VAL A 387 7.24 -5.16 0.27
N MET A 388 6.97 -6.44 0.54
CA MET A 388 7.68 -7.56 -0.07
C MET A 388 7.06 -8.00 -1.41
N ASN A 389 5.93 -7.41 -1.80
CA ASN A 389 5.17 -7.73 -3.00
C ASN A 389 4.84 -9.24 -3.12
N ASP A 390 4.56 -9.89 -2.00
CA ASP A 390 4.08 -11.28 -1.95
C ASP A 390 2.54 -11.36 -1.84
N GLY A 391 1.90 -10.19 -1.75
CA GLY A 391 0.48 -9.88 -1.56
C GLY A 391 -0.10 -10.38 -0.25
N GLN A 392 0.71 -10.38 0.79
CA GLN A 392 0.28 -10.22 2.18
C GLN A 392 0.95 -8.95 2.73
N PRO A 393 0.26 -8.16 3.58
CA PRO A 393 0.91 -7.04 4.23
C PRO A 393 1.95 -7.48 5.27
N GLU A 394 3.04 -6.71 5.33
CA GLU A 394 4.03 -6.77 6.39
C GLU A 394 3.75 -5.74 7.48
N ILE A 395 4.06 -6.12 8.73
CA ILE A 395 4.13 -5.22 9.87
C ILE A 395 5.55 -4.68 9.97
N ILE A 396 5.73 -3.39 9.66
CA ILE A 396 7.03 -2.74 9.57
C ILE A 396 7.29 -1.92 10.82
N VAL A 397 8.32 -2.30 11.58
CA VAL A 397 8.58 -1.77 12.91
C VAL A 397 9.98 -1.14 12.98
N GLY A 398 10.03 0.15 13.30
CA GLY A 398 11.28 0.90 13.50
C GLY A 398 11.57 1.11 14.99
N GLU A 399 12.83 0.92 15.39
CA GLU A 399 13.26 1.14 16.77
C GLU A 399 13.33 2.66 17.07
N ALA A 400 12.45 3.19 17.93
CA ALA A 400 12.27 4.65 18.08
C ALA A 400 13.50 5.40 18.61
N LYS A 401 14.46 4.69 19.24
CA LYS A 401 15.76 5.24 19.64
C LYS A 401 16.95 4.48 19.06
N GLY A 402 16.70 3.66 18.06
CA GLY A 402 17.69 2.88 17.35
C GLY A 402 17.65 3.16 15.86
N THR A 403 18.47 2.41 15.12
CA THR A 403 18.63 2.56 13.67
C THR A 403 18.07 1.39 12.90
N ARG A 404 17.39 0.46 13.56
CA ARG A 404 16.92 -0.79 12.94
C ARG A 404 15.47 -0.70 12.55
N ILE A 405 15.16 -1.30 11.40
CA ILE A 405 13.81 -1.54 10.91
C ILE A 405 13.68 -3.06 10.68
N ARG A 406 12.55 -3.63 11.11
CA ARG A 406 12.20 -5.04 10.96
C ARG A 406 10.81 -5.18 10.36
N GLY A 407 10.63 -6.17 9.49
CA GLY A 407 9.33 -6.58 8.97
C GLY A 407 8.88 -7.88 9.60
N PHE A 408 7.59 -8.00 9.88
CA PHE A 408 6.98 -9.22 10.40
C PHE A 408 5.71 -9.57 9.62
N ASN A 409 5.46 -10.86 9.39
CA ASN A 409 4.17 -11.30 8.85
C ASN A 409 3.09 -11.37 9.95
N LEU A 410 1.84 -11.68 9.58
CA LEU A 410 0.72 -11.85 10.52
C LEU A 410 1.00 -12.89 11.62
N SER A 411 1.82 -13.90 11.33
CA SER A 411 2.21 -14.92 12.31
C SER A 411 3.22 -14.41 13.36
N GLY A 412 3.73 -13.18 13.21
CA GLY A 412 4.75 -12.56 14.05
C GLY A 412 6.16 -13.07 13.78
N GLU A 413 6.39 -13.74 12.64
CA GLU A 413 7.71 -14.16 12.20
C GLU A 413 8.40 -12.99 11.48
N GLN A 414 9.67 -12.77 11.81
CA GLN A 414 10.48 -11.74 11.16
C GLN A 414 10.82 -12.16 9.73
N VAL A 415 10.44 -11.34 8.75
CA VAL A 415 10.67 -11.61 7.31
C VAL A 415 11.83 -10.80 6.74
N PHE A 416 12.14 -9.63 7.31
CA PHE A 416 13.33 -8.86 6.97
C PHE A 416 13.86 -8.05 8.17
N GLU A 417 15.12 -7.65 8.09
CA GLU A 417 15.74 -6.66 8.99
C GLU A 417 16.85 -5.93 8.26
N PHE A 418 16.92 -4.62 8.45
CA PHE A 418 18.08 -3.84 8.01
C PHE A 418 18.36 -2.68 8.97
N GLN A 419 19.57 -2.16 8.86
CA GLN A 419 19.98 -0.95 9.55
C GLN A 419 19.70 0.26 8.65
N ALA A 420 18.71 1.07 9.02
CA ALA A 420 18.25 2.24 8.29
C ALA A 420 19.35 3.27 8.00
N VAL A 421 20.27 3.47 8.96
CA VAL A 421 21.44 4.34 8.86
C VAL A 421 22.54 3.91 9.83
N ALA A 422 23.79 4.32 9.58
CA ALA A 422 24.92 4.07 10.48
C ALA A 422 24.74 4.71 11.87
N SER A 423 24.11 5.89 11.96
CA SER A 423 23.86 6.60 13.21
C SER A 423 22.60 7.48 13.11
N GLY A 424 21.88 7.62 14.22
CA GLY A 424 20.62 8.38 14.26
C GLY A 424 19.52 7.62 14.97
N THR A 425 18.27 8.01 14.74
CA THR A 425 17.09 7.29 15.22
C THR A 425 15.99 7.30 14.17
N VAL A 426 15.34 6.17 13.93
CA VAL A 426 14.14 6.10 13.07
C VAL A 426 13.02 6.87 13.75
N SER A 427 12.53 7.94 13.11
CA SER A 427 11.57 8.86 13.72
C SER A 427 10.15 8.73 13.18
N SER A 428 9.98 8.25 11.95
CA SER A 428 8.69 8.00 11.34
C SER A 428 8.81 7.01 10.17
N LEU A 429 7.74 6.28 9.91
CA LEU A 429 7.59 5.32 8.80
C LEU A 429 6.27 5.62 8.08
N ALA A 430 6.25 5.42 6.77
CA ALA A 430 5.05 5.24 5.94
C ALA A 430 5.42 4.34 4.77
N THR A 431 4.42 3.97 3.99
CA THR A 431 4.60 3.29 2.71
C THR A 431 3.97 4.13 1.62
N PHE A 432 4.43 3.91 0.40
CA PHE A 432 3.95 4.60 -0.79
C PHE A 432 4.05 3.66 -1.98
N ARG A 433 3.20 3.87 -2.98
CA ARG A 433 3.23 3.13 -4.23
C ARG A 433 4.48 3.50 -5.02
N CYS A 434 5.16 2.48 -5.54
CA CYS A 434 6.36 2.63 -6.36
C CYS A 434 6.34 1.63 -7.52
N GLU A 435 7.07 1.98 -8.59
CA GLU A 435 7.27 1.13 -9.77
C GLU A 435 8.13 -0.10 -9.48
#